data_AF-A0A936A0H9-F1
#
_entry.id   AF-A0A936A0H9-F1
#
_cell.length_a   1.000
_cell.length_b   1.000
_cell.length_c   1.000
_cell.angle_alpha   90.00
_cell.angle_beta   90.00
_cell.angle_gamma   90.00
#
_symmetry.space_group_name_H-M   'P 1'
#
loop_
_entity.id
_entity.type
_entity.pdbx_description
1 polymer ?
#
loop_
_entity_poly.entity_id
_entity_poly.type
_entity_poly.pdbx_seq_one_letter_code
_entity_poly.pdbx_strand_id
1 'polypeptide(L)'
;MIARIFVISALAFLSACSSMPRQGTAPSIVDEVKDLNAITTALEAAKGKKTLLVLDIDDTLLTSAVFFGSDAWYEWDKTLPEDQRVSCKFDLIAMNFEAGTQVLTQPDAPALVNGLTVDRLMLTSRGANYRGGTIRELKQFGYQLPVSTRQTRTRFDVDVDRSHFGPVDTSQL
;
A
#
# COMPACT_ATOMS: atom_id res chain seq x y z
N MET A 1 -21.63 -19.43 56.73
CA MET A 1 -22.25 -18.34 55.96
C MET A 1 -21.26 -17.60 55.04
N ILE A 2 -20.19 -18.24 54.54
CA ILE A 2 -19.11 -17.55 53.80
C ILE A 2 -18.80 -18.20 52.42
N ALA A 3 -19.17 -19.47 52.21
CA ALA A 3 -18.81 -20.21 50.99
C ALA A 3 -19.75 -20.00 49.77
N ARG A 4 -20.86 -19.27 49.92
CA ARG A 4 -21.82 -19.03 48.82
C ARG A 4 -21.65 -17.69 48.10
N ILE A 5 -20.79 -16.80 48.60
CA ILE A 5 -20.62 -15.45 48.05
C ILE A 5 -19.54 -15.40 46.95
N PHE A 6 -18.57 -16.33 46.95
CA PHE A 6 -17.45 -16.29 45.99
C PHE A 6 -17.76 -16.80 44.58
N VAL A 7 -18.80 -17.63 44.41
CA VAL A 7 -19.09 -18.24 43.09
C VAL A 7 -19.76 -17.23 42.14
N ILE A 8 -20.43 -16.19 42.66
CA ILE A 8 -21.15 -15.21 41.84
C ILE A 8 -20.20 -14.14 41.25
N SER A 9 -19.03 -13.92 41.87
CA SER A 9 -18.08 -12.89 41.40
C SER A 9 -17.20 -13.35 40.23
N ALA A 10 -17.06 -14.66 40.01
CA ALA A 10 -16.23 -15.20 38.93
C ALA A 10 -16.92 -15.22 37.56
N LEU A 11 -18.26 -15.13 37.49
CA LEU A 11 -19.00 -15.14 36.22
C LEU A 11 -19.12 -13.76 35.55
N ALA A 12 -18.77 -12.67 36.25
CA ALA A 12 -18.93 -11.32 35.71
C ALA A 12 -17.79 -10.88 34.77
N PHE A 13 -16.68 -11.62 34.70
CA PHE A 13 -15.49 -11.23 33.91
C PHE A 13 -15.41 -11.86 32.51
N LEU A 14 -16.29 -12.80 32.14
CA LEU A 14 -16.23 -13.47 30.83
C LEU A 14 -17.07 -12.82 29.72
N SER A 15 -17.81 -11.74 30.00
CA SER A 15 -18.70 -11.13 29.00
C SER A 15 -18.10 -9.94 28.23
N ALA A 16 -16.79 -9.71 28.34
CA ALA A 16 -16.11 -8.55 27.73
C ALA A 16 -15.70 -8.74 26.26
N CYS A 17 -16.04 -9.87 25.62
CA CYS A 17 -16.04 -9.95 24.16
C CYS A 17 -17.31 -9.29 23.61
N SER A 18 -17.46 -7.97 23.84
CA SER A 18 -18.42 -7.19 23.06
C SER A 18 -17.90 -7.17 21.62
N SER A 19 -18.57 -7.92 20.75
CA SER A 19 -18.50 -7.73 19.31
C SER A 19 -18.59 -6.23 19.02
N MET A 20 -17.49 -5.61 18.62
CA MET A 20 -17.51 -4.23 18.15
C MET A 20 -18.62 -4.14 17.09
N PRO A 21 -19.56 -3.20 17.20
CA PRO A 21 -20.54 -2.98 16.16
C PRO A 21 -19.73 -2.76 14.88
N ARG A 22 -19.93 -3.64 13.88
CA ARG A 22 -19.38 -3.43 12.55
C ARG A 22 -19.97 -2.10 12.10
N GLN A 23 -19.16 -1.04 12.13
CA GLN A 23 -19.53 0.23 11.51
C GLN A 23 -20.00 -0.14 10.11
N GLY A 24 -21.23 0.27 9.76
CA GLY A 24 -21.81 -0.02 8.44
C GLY A 24 -20.77 0.29 7.36
N THR A 25 -20.78 -0.47 6.28
CA THR A 25 -19.84 -0.29 5.16
C THR A 25 -19.85 1.18 4.76
N ALA A 26 -18.78 1.89 5.12
CA ALA A 26 -18.56 3.24 4.66
C ALA A 26 -18.57 3.18 3.12
N PRO A 27 -19.27 4.10 2.43
CA PRO A 27 -19.29 4.10 0.99
C PRO A 27 -17.86 4.29 0.47
N SER A 28 -17.44 3.41 -0.45
CA SER A 28 -16.23 3.63 -1.23
C SER A 28 -16.54 4.64 -2.32
N ILE A 29 -15.88 5.79 -2.27
CA ILE A 29 -15.98 6.82 -3.31
C ILE A 29 -14.75 6.66 -4.18
N VAL A 30 -14.96 6.58 -5.50
CA VAL A 30 -13.89 6.44 -6.48
C VAL A 30 -14.02 7.59 -7.45
N ASP A 31 -13.02 8.46 -7.45
CA ASP A 31 -12.94 9.63 -8.31
C ASP A 31 -11.71 9.51 -9.22
N GLU A 32 -11.84 9.94 -10.47
CA GLU A 32 -10.68 10.05 -11.37
C GLU A 32 -9.85 11.27 -10.95
N VAL A 33 -8.57 11.04 -10.65
CA VAL A 33 -7.62 12.06 -10.22
C VAL A 33 -6.41 12.03 -11.15
N LYS A 34 -6.06 13.19 -11.73
CA LYS A 34 -4.89 13.35 -12.62
C LYS A 34 -3.75 14.15 -12.01
N ASP A 35 -4.03 14.85 -10.92
CA ASP A 35 -3.08 15.73 -10.23
C ASP A 35 -3.07 15.38 -8.75
N LEU A 36 -1.88 15.11 -8.21
CA LEU A 36 -1.71 14.76 -6.80
C LEU A 36 -2.18 15.87 -5.85
N ASN A 37 -2.28 17.12 -6.31
CA ASN A 37 -2.84 18.21 -5.52
C ASN A 37 -4.31 17.95 -5.10
N ALA A 38 -5.05 17.10 -5.82
CA ALA A 38 -6.41 16.69 -5.42
C ALA A 38 -6.46 15.98 -4.06
N ILE A 39 -5.33 15.44 -3.57
CA ILE A 39 -5.21 14.90 -2.21
C ILE A 39 -5.60 15.96 -1.18
N THR A 40 -5.23 17.23 -1.38
CA THR A 40 -5.55 18.31 -0.45
C THR A 40 -7.05 18.50 -0.30
N THR A 41 -7.79 18.51 -1.42
CA THR A 41 -9.25 18.58 -1.45
C THR A 41 -9.88 17.39 -0.73
N ALA A 42 -9.39 16.18 -0.97
CA ALA A 42 -9.88 14.97 -0.31
C ALA A 42 -9.64 15.00 1.21
N LEU A 43 -8.48 15.50 1.65
CA LEU A 43 -8.15 15.64 3.08
C LEU A 43 -9.00 16.70 3.78
N GLU A 44 -9.29 17.83 3.13
CA GLU A 44 -10.20 18.83 3.69
C GLU A 44 -11.63 18.28 3.84
N ALA A 45 -12.12 17.49 2.88
CA ALA A 45 -13.40 16.79 2.99
C ALA A 45 -13.42 15.72 4.11
N ALA A 46 -12.25 15.23 4.51
CA ALA A 46 -12.05 14.28 5.59
C ALA A 46 -11.74 14.94 6.95
N LYS A 47 -11.70 16.27 7.04
CA LYS A 47 -11.34 17.00 8.26
C LYS A 47 -12.23 16.61 9.45
N GLY A 48 -11.59 16.38 10.59
CA GLY A 48 -12.25 15.92 11.82
C GLY A 48 -12.51 14.40 11.88
N LYS A 49 -12.16 13.64 10.84
CA LYS A 49 -12.20 12.17 10.82
C LYS A 49 -10.82 11.58 11.14
N LYS A 50 -10.80 10.34 11.61
CA LYS A 50 -9.56 9.54 11.66
C LYS A 50 -9.23 9.12 10.23
N THR A 51 -8.13 9.63 9.70
CA THR A 51 -7.79 9.50 8.28
C THR A 51 -6.39 8.91 8.13
N LEU A 52 -6.27 7.88 7.28
CA LEU A 52 -5.00 7.35 6.79
C LEU A 52 -4.94 7.60 5.28
N LEU A 53 -3.92 8.31 4.83
CA LEU A 53 -3.66 8.47 3.40
C LEU A 53 -2.81 7.28 2.91
N VAL A 54 -3.30 6.54 1.92
CA VAL A 54 -2.51 5.50 1.26
C VAL A 54 -2.17 5.99 -0.14
N LEU A 55 -0.88 6.04 -0.45
CA LEU A 55 -0.36 6.42 -1.76
C LEU A 55 0.25 5.17 -2.39
N ASP A 56 -0.19 4.84 -3.59
CA ASP A 56 0.56 3.93 -4.44
C ASP A 56 1.91 4.57 -4.87
N ILE A 57 2.87 3.78 -5.34
CA ILE A 57 4.17 4.27 -5.80
C ILE A 57 4.25 4.26 -7.33
N ASP A 58 4.03 3.10 -7.94
CA ASP A 58 4.24 2.86 -9.37
C ASP A 58 3.17 3.59 -10.20
N ASP A 59 3.59 4.39 -11.17
CA ASP A 59 2.75 5.27 -11.99
C ASP A 59 1.85 6.24 -11.20
N THR A 60 2.06 6.38 -9.89
CA THR A 60 1.44 7.37 -9.00
C THR A 60 2.44 8.42 -8.52
N LEU A 61 3.57 7.99 -7.93
CA LEU A 61 4.64 8.87 -7.45
C LEU A 61 5.88 8.80 -8.36
N LEU A 62 6.22 7.59 -8.80
CA LEU A 62 7.35 7.30 -9.65
C LEU A 62 6.89 6.46 -10.84
N THR A 63 7.45 6.73 -12.01
CA THR A 63 7.25 5.92 -13.21
C THR A 63 8.60 5.57 -13.84
N SER A 64 8.60 4.50 -14.64
CA SER A 64 9.78 4.11 -15.40
C SER A 64 10.08 5.13 -16.50
N ALA A 65 11.35 5.53 -16.64
CA ALA A 65 11.80 6.37 -17.75
C ALA A 65 11.77 5.66 -19.11
N VAL A 66 11.69 4.33 -19.09
CA VAL A 66 11.69 3.46 -20.28
C VAL A 66 10.40 2.66 -20.36
N PHE A 67 10.03 2.28 -21.58
CA PHE A 67 8.83 1.47 -21.81
C PHE A 67 8.99 0.05 -21.23
N PHE A 68 10.02 -0.70 -21.61
CA PHE A 68 10.16 -2.09 -21.16
C PHE A 68 10.32 -2.21 -19.63
N GLY A 69 9.56 -3.12 -19.02
CA GLY A 69 9.53 -3.31 -17.58
C GLY A 69 8.76 -2.25 -16.79
N SER A 70 8.08 -1.32 -17.48
CA SER A 70 7.13 -0.38 -16.85
C SER A 70 5.73 -0.98 -16.70
N ASP A 71 4.86 -0.30 -15.96
CA ASP A 71 3.45 -0.66 -15.87
C ASP A 71 2.73 -0.49 -17.22
N ALA A 72 3.02 0.59 -17.97
CA ALA A 72 2.52 0.75 -19.33
C ALA A 72 2.89 -0.42 -20.27
N TRP A 73 4.09 -1.00 -20.10
CA TRP A 73 4.48 -2.20 -20.86
C TRP A 73 3.77 -3.46 -20.36
N TYR A 74 3.56 -3.59 -19.06
CA TYR A 74 2.76 -4.68 -18.49
C TYR A 74 1.30 -4.64 -18.97
N GLU A 75 0.68 -3.46 -18.98
CA GLU A 75 -0.67 -3.27 -19.49
C GLU A 75 -0.77 -3.49 -21.00
N TRP A 76 0.25 -3.08 -21.77
CA TRP A 76 0.35 -3.43 -23.18
C TRP A 76 0.47 -4.94 -23.40
N ASP A 77 1.33 -5.65 -22.66
CA ASP A 77 1.50 -7.10 -22.76
C ASP A 77 0.19 -7.86 -22.50
N LYS A 78 -0.66 -7.37 -21.58
CA LYS A 78 -1.99 -7.96 -21.32
C LYS A 78 -2.93 -7.90 -22.52
N THR A 79 -2.72 -6.97 -23.46
CA THR A 79 -3.51 -6.87 -24.70
C THR A 79 -3.11 -7.89 -25.75
N LEU A 80 -1.94 -8.53 -25.59
CA LEU A 80 -1.44 -9.51 -26.55
C LEU A 80 -2.11 -10.87 -26.37
N PRO A 81 -2.26 -11.65 -27.47
CA PRO A 81 -2.55 -13.08 -27.40
C PRO A 81 -1.57 -13.81 -26.48
N GLU A 82 -2.04 -14.85 -25.78
CA GLU A 82 -1.26 -15.54 -24.75
C GLU A 82 0.07 -16.09 -25.27
N ASP A 83 0.09 -16.61 -26.50
CA ASP A 83 1.28 -17.14 -27.18
C ASP A 83 2.27 -16.05 -27.63
N GLN A 84 1.88 -14.78 -27.54
CA GLN A 84 2.70 -13.62 -27.89
C GLN A 84 3.10 -12.79 -26.66
N ARG A 85 2.64 -13.17 -25.46
CA ARG A 85 3.04 -12.51 -24.22
C ARG A 85 4.50 -12.75 -23.92
N VAL A 86 5.13 -11.77 -23.30
CA VAL A 86 6.55 -11.86 -22.95
C VAL A 86 6.73 -12.86 -21.81
N SER A 87 7.44 -13.96 -22.10
CA SER A 87 7.85 -14.93 -21.07
C SER A 87 8.77 -14.26 -20.05
N CYS A 88 8.66 -14.66 -18.79
CA CYS A 88 9.47 -14.13 -17.68
C CYS A 88 9.37 -12.59 -17.52
N LYS A 89 8.24 -11.97 -17.91
CA LYS A 89 8.05 -10.51 -17.80
C LYS A 89 8.26 -9.96 -16.39
N PHE A 90 7.97 -10.74 -15.36
CA PHE A 90 8.20 -10.33 -13.97
C PHE A 90 9.70 -10.18 -13.65
N ASP A 91 10.60 -10.91 -14.30
CA ASP A 91 12.05 -10.73 -14.14
C ASP A 91 12.51 -9.40 -14.76
N LEU A 92 11.93 -9.02 -15.90
CA LEU A 92 12.20 -7.73 -16.54
C LEU A 92 11.66 -6.55 -15.72
N ILE A 93 10.44 -6.68 -15.19
CA ILE A 93 9.85 -5.69 -14.27
C ILE A 93 10.70 -5.57 -13.01
N ALA A 94 11.11 -6.70 -12.41
CA ALA A 94 11.97 -6.75 -11.24
C ALA A 94 13.33 -6.05 -11.48
N MET A 95 13.96 -6.33 -12.61
CA MET A 95 15.20 -5.65 -13.01
C MET A 95 15.00 -4.14 -13.16
N ASN A 96 13.85 -3.71 -13.72
CA ASN A 96 13.53 -2.30 -13.84
C ASN A 96 13.37 -1.62 -12.47
N PHE A 97 12.76 -2.29 -11.49
CA PHE A 97 12.69 -1.75 -10.11
C PHE A 97 14.05 -1.61 -9.43
N GLU A 98 14.99 -2.52 -9.72
CA GLU A 98 16.29 -2.52 -9.07
C GLU A 98 17.33 -1.62 -9.76
N ALA A 99 17.35 -1.60 -11.09
CA ALA A 99 18.41 -0.96 -11.87
C ALA A 99 17.89 -0.01 -12.95
N GLY A 100 16.57 0.05 -13.18
CA GLY A 100 15.96 0.95 -14.15
C GLY A 100 15.89 2.38 -13.64
N THR A 101 16.01 3.33 -14.56
CA THR A 101 15.83 4.75 -14.25
C THR A 101 14.35 5.04 -14.00
N GLN A 102 14.03 5.54 -12.81
CA GLN A 102 12.70 6.06 -12.49
C GLN A 102 12.67 7.58 -12.64
N VAL A 103 11.49 8.14 -12.82
CA VAL A 103 11.23 9.59 -12.86
C VAL A 103 9.97 9.92 -12.07
N LEU A 104 9.82 11.19 -11.69
CA LEU A 104 8.58 11.67 -11.09
C LEU A 104 7.43 11.63 -12.09
N THR A 105 6.26 11.16 -11.65
CA THR A 105 4.99 11.27 -12.40
C THR A 105 4.53 12.72 -12.52
N GLN A 106 4.81 13.52 -11.48
CA GLN A 106 4.48 14.94 -11.39
C GLN A 106 5.66 15.71 -10.76
N PRO A 107 6.14 16.82 -11.35
CA PRO A 107 7.38 17.50 -10.91
C PRO A 107 7.38 17.99 -9.45
N ASP A 108 6.23 18.44 -8.94
CA ASP A 108 6.05 18.97 -7.58
C ASP A 108 5.55 17.93 -6.58
N ALA A 109 5.40 16.66 -7.00
CA ALA A 109 4.89 15.58 -6.17
C ALA A 109 5.64 15.41 -4.84
N PRO A 110 6.98 15.48 -4.75
CA PRO A 110 7.68 15.40 -3.47
C PRO A 110 7.31 16.55 -2.52
N ALA A 111 7.23 17.78 -3.03
CA ALA A 111 6.89 18.94 -2.23
C ALA A 111 5.45 18.86 -1.70
N LEU A 112 4.50 18.50 -2.58
CA LEU A 112 3.10 18.30 -2.22
C LEU A 112 2.95 17.23 -1.15
N VAL A 113 3.49 16.03 -1.41
CA VAL A 113 3.38 14.89 -0.49
C VAL A 113 4.05 15.25 0.82
N ASN A 114 5.30 15.69 0.83
CA ASN A 114 6.02 16.01 2.07
C ASN A 114 5.33 17.09 2.92
N GLY A 115 4.62 18.03 2.30
CA GLY A 115 3.88 19.09 2.99
C GLY A 115 2.62 18.62 3.72
N LEU A 116 2.11 17.42 3.47
CA LEU A 116 0.92 16.90 4.14
C LEU A 116 1.20 16.61 5.63
N THR A 117 0.21 16.79 6.50
CA THR A 117 0.35 16.53 7.94
C THR A 117 -0.40 15.28 8.41
N VAL A 118 -1.06 14.59 7.49
CA VAL A 118 -1.82 13.37 7.76
C VAL A 118 -0.91 12.15 7.88
N ASP A 119 -1.31 11.19 8.73
CA ASP A 119 -0.73 9.85 8.75
C ASP A 119 -0.84 9.23 7.36
N ARG A 120 0.25 8.61 6.90
CA ARG A 120 0.31 8.07 5.54
C ARG A 120 1.09 6.78 5.42
N LEU A 121 0.74 6.01 4.40
CA LEU A 121 1.44 4.82 3.94
C LEU A 121 1.77 4.97 2.46
N MET A 122 3.01 4.64 2.08
CA MET A 122 3.36 4.38 0.68
C MET A 122 3.26 2.88 0.45
N LEU A 123 2.38 2.46 -0.45
CA LEU A 123 2.07 1.08 -0.79
C LEU A 123 2.51 0.81 -2.23
N THR A 124 2.91 -0.41 -2.52
CA THR A 124 3.28 -0.85 -3.88
C THR A 124 3.09 -2.35 -3.99
N SER A 125 2.86 -2.85 -5.20
CA SER A 125 2.85 -4.27 -5.53
C SER A 125 4.26 -4.89 -5.62
N ARG A 126 5.32 -4.07 -5.60
CA ARG A 126 6.71 -4.53 -5.59
C ARG A 126 6.95 -5.49 -4.41
N GLY A 127 7.52 -6.66 -4.71
CA GLY A 127 7.94 -7.62 -3.69
C GLY A 127 9.00 -7.05 -2.73
N ALA A 128 9.09 -7.62 -1.52
CA ALA A 128 10.01 -7.16 -0.48
C ALA A 128 11.49 -7.12 -0.91
N ASN A 129 11.87 -7.99 -1.85
CA ASN A 129 13.22 -8.01 -2.42
C ASN A 129 13.58 -6.71 -3.14
N TYR A 130 12.59 -5.94 -3.62
CA TYR A 130 12.80 -4.69 -4.36
C TYR A 130 12.73 -3.42 -3.49
N ARG A 131 12.68 -3.62 -2.16
CA ARG A 131 12.58 -2.52 -1.20
C ARG A 131 13.81 -1.60 -1.26
N GLY A 132 14.99 -2.16 -1.52
CA GLY A 132 16.24 -1.42 -1.65
C GLY A 132 16.17 -0.40 -2.77
N GLY A 133 15.88 -0.85 -4.00
CA GLY A 133 15.71 0.03 -5.15
C GLY A 133 14.59 1.05 -4.95
N THR A 134 13.43 0.60 -4.46
CA THR A 134 12.29 1.50 -4.22
C THR A 134 12.61 2.65 -3.25
N ILE A 135 13.27 2.35 -2.12
CA ILE A 135 13.66 3.37 -1.15
C ILE A 135 14.73 4.31 -1.73
N ARG A 136 15.67 3.79 -2.52
CA ARG A 136 16.72 4.57 -3.16
C ARG A 136 16.09 5.62 -4.09
N GLU A 137 15.20 5.21 -4.98
CA GLU A 137 14.56 6.12 -5.94
C GLU A 137 13.68 7.17 -5.24
N LEU A 138 12.84 6.76 -4.27
CA LEU A 138 12.01 7.71 -3.51
C LEU A 138 12.86 8.79 -2.83
N LYS A 139 13.98 8.40 -2.22
CA LYS A 139 14.91 9.35 -1.58
C LYS A 139 15.64 10.22 -2.59
N GLN A 140 16.05 9.66 -3.72
CA GLN A 140 16.70 10.41 -4.80
C GLN A 140 15.82 11.56 -5.30
N PHE A 141 14.50 11.35 -5.38
CA PHE A 141 13.54 12.39 -5.74
C PHE A 141 13.03 13.24 -4.56
N GLY A 142 13.58 13.06 -3.36
CA GLY A 142 13.30 13.91 -2.21
C GLY A 142 12.02 13.59 -1.44
N TYR A 143 11.41 12.41 -1.64
CA TYR A 143 10.31 11.96 -0.80
C TYR A 143 10.79 11.66 0.62
N GLN A 144 10.06 12.17 1.62
CA GLN A 144 10.24 11.81 3.02
C GLN A 144 9.48 10.52 3.27
N LEU A 145 10.21 9.46 3.61
CA LEU A 145 9.60 8.18 3.90
C LEU A 145 8.80 8.27 5.21
N PRO A 146 7.56 7.73 5.24
CA PRO A 146 6.79 7.67 6.46
C PRO A 146 7.57 6.98 7.56
N VAL A 147 7.55 7.55 8.77
CA VAL A 147 8.22 6.96 9.93
C VAL A 147 7.54 5.62 10.22
N SER A 148 8.31 4.55 10.24
CA SER A 148 7.74 3.25 10.60
C SER A 148 7.31 3.26 12.05
N THR A 149 6.03 2.94 12.27
CA THR A 149 5.45 2.76 13.59
C THR A 149 5.82 1.43 14.24
N ARG A 150 6.70 0.61 13.63
CA ARG A 150 7.29 -0.58 14.26
C ARG A 150 8.79 -0.68 13.99
N GLN A 151 9.55 -0.17 14.96
CA GLN A 151 10.93 -0.55 15.19
C GLN A 151 11.02 -1.56 16.35
N THR A 152 10.12 -2.55 16.40
CA THR A 152 10.36 -3.77 17.20
C THR A 152 11.12 -4.75 16.32
N ARG A 153 12.24 -5.24 16.85
CA ARG A 153 13.22 -6.08 16.18
C ARG A 153 12.58 -7.25 15.40
N THR A 154 13.24 -7.58 14.30
CA THR A 154 12.99 -8.62 13.28
C THR A 154 11.91 -8.31 12.24
N ARG A 155 12.37 -8.08 11.00
CA ARG A 155 11.64 -7.98 9.73
C ARG A 155 10.54 -6.91 9.64
N PHE A 156 10.84 -5.84 8.91
CA PHE A 156 9.82 -5.14 8.14
C PHE A 156 9.38 -6.07 7.00
N ASP A 157 8.44 -6.95 7.30
CA ASP A 157 7.55 -7.48 6.28
C ASP A 157 6.19 -6.85 6.56
N VAL A 158 5.69 -6.01 5.65
CA VAL A 158 4.24 -5.95 5.46
C VAL A 158 3.92 -7.22 4.67
N ASP A 159 4.03 -8.37 5.34
CA ASP A 159 3.46 -9.61 4.83
C ASP A 159 1.96 -9.40 4.98
N VAL A 160 1.31 -9.06 3.87
CA VAL A 160 -0.13 -9.14 3.81
C VAL A 160 -0.44 -10.60 4.06
N ASP A 161 -1.02 -10.92 5.22
CA ASP A 161 -1.37 -12.28 5.61
C ASP A 161 -2.14 -12.97 4.47
N ARG A 162 -1.43 -13.84 3.75
CA ARG A 162 -1.95 -14.55 2.59
C ARG A 162 -3.04 -15.56 2.95
N SER A 163 -3.29 -15.82 4.24
CA SER A 163 -4.40 -16.67 4.67
C SER A 163 -5.79 -16.11 4.32
N HIS A 164 -5.87 -14.81 4.01
CA HIS A 164 -7.10 -14.14 3.61
C HIS A 164 -7.24 -13.98 2.09
N PHE A 165 -6.22 -14.36 1.32
CA PHE A 165 -6.24 -14.36 -0.14
C PHE A 165 -6.38 -15.80 -0.61
N GLY A 166 -7.31 -16.07 -1.52
CA GLY A 166 -7.49 -17.40 -2.10
C GLY A 166 -6.18 -17.92 -2.74
N PRO A 167 -6.11 -19.23 -3.04
CA PRO A 167 -4.93 -19.80 -3.68
C PRO A 167 -4.54 -18.97 -4.91
N VAL A 168 -3.27 -18.58 -4.97
CA VAL A 168 -2.70 -17.88 -6.12
C VAL A 168 -2.78 -18.84 -7.30
N ASP A 169 -3.51 -18.45 -8.34
CA ASP A 169 -3.55 -19.19 -9.60
C ASP A 169 -2.18 -19.08 -10.29
N THR A 170 -1.39 -20.13 -10.16
CA THR A 170 -0.06 -20.21 -10.77
C THR A 170 -0.10 -20.53 -12.26
N SER A 171 -1.28 -20.69 -12.87
CA SER A 171 -1.40 -20.87 -14.32
C SER A 171 -1.14 -19.58 -15.10
N GLN A 172 -1.00 -18.44 -14.41
CA GLN A 172 -0.68 -17.13 -15.01
C GLN A 172 0.71 -16.59 -14.63
N LEU A 173 1.60 -17.45 -14.11
CA LEU A 173 3.02 -17.15 -13.94
C LEU A 173 3.84 -17.67 -15.13
#